data_AF-A0A6I1JUB5-F1
#
_entry.id   AF-A0A6I1JUB5-F1
#
_cell.length_a   1.000
_cell.length_b   1.000
_cell.length_c   1.000
_cell.angle_alpha   90.00
_cell.angle_beta   90.00
_cell.angle_gamma   90.00
#
_symmetry.space_group_name_H-M   'P 1'
#
loop_
_entity.id
_entity.type
_entity.pdbx_description
1 polymer ?
#
loop_
_entity_poly.entity_id
_entity_poly.type
_entity_poly.pdbx_seq_one_letter_code
_entity_poly.pdbx_strand_id
1 'polypeptide(L)'
;MDMASYLSEIRHACETVFPSVWSEWDAVEALKGKIASLTAATVEGYRRAEAFQQFEDPDDYMLGVGIHWDTYFGPDKERYHAEASLPDLEQQRDVRAFACTSLAGSVLQFAKQGISLVHGGIQNCPSGRIVHGVELKSVIWQGRNQSMHWEEPQLRPAVRQCFEALKAADPALGDYLQRNLAFEVVRLLEWREFADFEADLLLLA
;
A
#
# COMPACT_ATOMS: atom_id res chain seq x y z
N MET A 1 -1.66 -12.64 -30.19
CA MET A 1 -1.12 -12.82 -28.83
C MET A 1 -2.31 -12.87 -27.90
N ASP A 2 -2.41 -13.88 -27.05
CA ASP A 2 -3.43 -13.93 -26.00
C ASP A 2 -2.88 -13.35 -24.68
N MET A 3 -3.76 -13.15 -23.70
CA MET A 3 -3.40 -12.54 -22.42
C MET A 3 -2.40 -13.39 -21.63
N ALA A 4 -2.55 -14.72 -21.65
CA ALA A 4 -1.63 -15.63 -20.97
C ALA A 4 -0.20 -15.53 -21.52
N SER A 5 -0.05 -15.47 -22.85
CA SER A 5 1.24 -15.27 -23.50
C SER A 5 1.84 -13.91 -23.15
N TYR A 6 1.04 -12.84 -23.16
CA TYR A 6 1.49 -11.51 -22.75
C TYR A 6 2.01 -11.49 -21.30
N LEU A 7 1.27 -12.11 -20.38
CA LEU A 7 1.62 -12.18 -18.96
C LEU A 7 2.93 -12.96 -18.73
N SER A 8 3.14 -14.05 -19.47
CA SER A 8 4.41 -14.79 -19.41
C SER A 8 5.60 -13.93 -19.82
N GLU A 9 5.45 -13.09 -20.86
CA GLU A 9 6.54 -12.23 -21.36
C GLU A 9 6.89 -11.10 -20.37
N ILE A 10 5.90 -10.53 -19.68
CA ILE A 10 6.11 -9.38 -18.79
C ILE A 10 6.41 -9.78 -17.33
N ARG A 11 6.22 -11.05 -16.96
CA ARG A 11 6.39 -11.57 -15.60
C ARG A 11 7.67 -11.09 -14.92
N HIS A 12 8.81 -11.27 -15.57
CA HIS A 12 10.11 -10.90 -14.99
C HIS A 12 10.22 -9.39 -14.68
N ALA A 13 9.69 -8.55 -15.57
CA ALA A 13 9.69 -7.10 -15.35
C ALA A 13 8.79 -6.72 -14.16
N CYS A 14 7.59 -7.29 -14.08
CA CYS A 14 6.66 -7.04 -12.98
C CYS A 14 7.22 -7.53 -11.63
N GLU A 15 7.74 -8.77 -11.57
CA GLU A 15 8.33 -9.35 -10.35
C GLU A 15 9.52 -8.53 -9.84
N THR A 16 10.22 -7.81 -10.73
CA THR A 16 11.30 -6.89 -10.35
C THR A 16 10.77 -5.55 -9.81
N VAL A 17 9.68 -5.03 -10.40
CA VAL A 17 9.16 -3.69 -10.08
C VAL A 17 8.30 -3.69 -8.82
N PHE A 18 7.43 -4.69 -8.61
CA PHE A 18 6.48 -4.73 -7.50
C PHE A 18 7.13 -4.55 -6.11
N PRO A 19 8.24 -5.23 -5.77
CA PRO A 19 8.90 -5.02 -4.48
C PRO A 19 9.35 -3.57 -4.27
N SER A 20 9.80 -2.91 -5.35
CA SER A 20 10.26 -1.52 -5.28
C SER A 20 9.11 -0.54 -5.10
N VAL A 21 7.94 -0.81 -5.71
CA VAL A 21 6.72 0.00 -5.55
C VAL A 21 6.29 0.07 -4.08
N TRP A 22 6.38 -1.06 -3.38
CA TRP A 22 5.84 -1.21 -2.03
C TRP A 22 6.87 -1.05 -0.91
N SER A 23 8.17 -1.10 -1.20
CA SER A 23 9.26 -1.10 -0.22
C SER A 23 9.13 -0.05 0.90
N GLU A 24 8.95 1.22 0.55
CA GLU A 24 8.85 2.32 1.51
C GLU A 24 7.55 2.26 2.32
N TRP A 25 6.46 1.82 1.69
CA TRP A 25 5.17 1.66 2.35
C TRP A 25 5.23 0.53 3.39
N ASP A 26 5.78 -0.61 2.98
CA ASP A 26 5.92 -1.80 3.83
C ASP A 26 6.85 -1.54 5.01
N ALA A 27 7.90 -0.74 4.82
CA ALA A 27 8.78 -0.33 5.92
C ALA A 27 8.04 0.48 6.99
N VAL A 28 7.23 1.45 6.58
CA VAL A 28 6.43 2.26 7.51
C VAL A 28 5.38 1.42 8.22
N GLU A 29 4.65 0.57 7.49
CA GLU A 29 3.62 -0.30 8.08
C GLU A 29 4.22 -1.35 9.03
N ALA A 30 5.39 -1.92 8.69
CA ALA A 30 6.10 -2.83 9.59
C ALA A 30 6.50 -2.15 10.90
N LEU A 31 6.99 -0.91 10.85
CA LEU A 31 7.36 -0.16 12.05
C LEU A 31 6.13 0.19 12.89
N LYS A 32 5.02 0.60 12.26
CA LYS A 32 3.74 0.83 12.95
C LYS A 32 3.21 -0.44 13.63
N GLY A 33 3.26 -1.58 12.94
CA GLY A 33 2.91 -2.88 13.51
C GLY A 33 3.78 -3.24 14.71
N LYS A 34 5.09 -2.97 14.63
CA LYS A 34 6.02 -3.16 15.75
C LYS A 34 5.66 -2.27 16.94
N ILE A 35 5.38 -0.98 16.70
CA ILE A 35 4.94 -0.05 17.75
C ILE A 35 3.67 -0.55 18.42
N ALA A 36 2.67 -0.99 17.64
CA ALA A 36 1.42 -1.52 18.19
C ALA A 36 1.65 -2.75 19.08
N SER A 37 2.47 -3.69 18.62
CA SER A 37 2.83 -4.89 19.40
C SER A 37 3.57 -4.55 20.70
N LEU A 38 4.52 -3.61 20.63
CA LEU A 38 5.28 -3.18 21.81
C LEU A 38 4.39 -2.43 22.80
N THR A 39 3.49 -1.57 22.31
CA THR A 39 2.48 -0.90 23.16
C THR A 39 1.62 -1.91 23.91
N ALA A 40 1.13 -2.95 23.24
CA ALA A 40 0.36 -4.00 23.89
C ALA A 40 1.18 -4.74 24.97
N ALA A 41 2.44 -5.07 24.68
CA ALA A 41 3.34 -5.73 25.63
C ALA A 41 3.67 -4.83 26.83
N THR A 42 3.90 -3.54 26.61
CA THR A 42 4.17 -2.54 27.66
C THR A 42 2.97 -2.38 28.60
N VAL A 43 1.76 -2.23 28.04
CA VAL A 43 0.53 -2.10 28.84
C VAL A 43 0.30 -3.35 29.69
N GLU A 44 0.45 -4.54 29.12
CA GLU A 44 0.28 -5.79 29.85
C GLU A 44 1.35 -5.98 30.92
N GLY A 45 2.61 -5.64 30.63
CA GLY A 45 3.72 -5.72 31.58
C GLY A 45 3.50 -4.84 32.81
N TYR A 46 3.12 -3.58 32.61
CA TYR A 46 2.81 -2.69 33.73
C TYR A 46 1.56 -3.10 34.50
N ARG A 47 0.49 -3.54 33.81
CA ARG A 47 -0.71 -4.07 34.47
C ARG A 47 -0.38 -5.27 35.36
N ARG A 48 0.49 -6.16 34.89
CA ARG A 48 0.95 -7.31 35.67
C ARG A 48 1.80 -6.88 36.87
N ALA A 49 2.74 -5.94 36.67
CA ALA A 49 3.54 -5.39 37.76
C ALA A 49 2.68 -4.79 38.87
N GLU A 50 1.68 -3.98 38.51
CA GLU A 50 0.73 -3.37 39.46
C GLU A 50 -0.08 -4.41 40.23
N ALA A 51 -0.50 -5.51 39.58
CA ALA A 51 -1.24 -6.57 40.24
C ALA A 51 -0.43 -7.25 41.37
N PHE A 52 0.89 -7.44 41.17
CA PHE A 52 1.78 -8.02 42.19
C PHE A 52 2.11 -7.03 43.31
N GLN A 53 2.12 -5.72 43.02
CA GLN A 53 2.39 -4.69 44.03
C GLN A 53 1.21 -4.43 44.98
N GLN A 54 0.04 -5.00 44.71
CA GLN A 54 -1.14 -4.91 45.59
C GLN A 54 -1.10 -5.92 46.76
N PHE A 55 -0.18 -6.89 46.75
CA PHE A 55 -0.02 -7.84 47.83
C PHE A 55 0.85 -7.25 48.96
N GLU A 56 0.52 -7.58 50.21
CA GLU A 56 1.30 -7.18 51.39
C GLU A 56 2.55 -8.07 51.60
N ASP A 57 2.65 -9.19 50.87
CA ASP A 57 3.80 -10.07 50.91
C ASP A 57 5.02 -9.41 50.25
N PRO A 58 6.16 -9.27 50.96
CA PRO A 58 7.36 -8.63 50.42
C PRO A 58 7.92 -9.32 49.15
N ASP A 59 7.79 -10.64 49.02
CA ASP A 59 8.31 -11.38 47.87
C ASP A 59 7.46 -11.11 46.62
N ASP A 60 6.13 -11.08 46.77
CA ASP A 60 5.20 -10.73 45.69
C ASP A 60 5.37 -9.26 45.25
N TYR A 61 5.54 -8.35 46.20
CA TYR A 61 5.83 -6.94 45.90
C TYR A 61 7.14 -6.79 45.11
N MET A 62 8.21 -7.47 45.54
CA MET A 62 9.50 -7.44 44.85
C MET A 62 9.44 -8.07 43.46
N LEU A 63 8.64 -9.11 43.26
CA LEU A 63 8.37 -9.66 41.93
C LEU A 63 7.71 -8.63 41.02
N GLY A 64 6.73 -7.88 41.53
CA GLY A 64 6.11 -6.77 40.80
C GLY A 64 7.09 -5.68 40.40
N VAL A 65 8.02 -5.31 41.28
CA VAL A 65 9.12 -4.37 40.97
C VAL A 65 10.03 -4.91 39.86
N GLY A 66 10.36 -6.22 39.89
CA GLY A 66 11.14 -6.86 38.83
C GLY A 66 10.44 -6.78 37.47
N ILE A 67 9.16 -7.16 37.41
CA ILE A 67 8.35 -7.09 36.18
C ILE A 67 8.27 -5.65 35.66
N HIS A 68 8.15 -4.65 36.55
CA HIS A 68 8.13 -3.24 36.16
C HIS A 68 9.42 -2.86 35.43
N TRP A 69 10.59 -3.17 36.01
CA TRP A 69 11.88 -2.82 35.40
C TRP A 69 12.16 -3.62 34.13
N ASP A 70 11.78 -4.89 34.07
CA ASP A 70 11.87 -5.68 32.85
C ASP A 70 11.01 -5.08 31.73
N THR A 71 9.81 -4.58 32.06
CA THR A 71 8.92 -3.90 31.12
C THR A 71 9.52 -2.57 30.66
N TYR A 72 10.02 -1.75 31.59
CA TYR A 72 10.61 -0.45 31.30
C TYR A 72 11.85 -0.55 30.40
N PHE A 73 12.79 -1.43 30.75
CA PHE A 73 14.04 -1.59 29.98
C PHE A 73 13.91 -2.49 28.75
N GLY A 74 12.83 -3.27 28.64
CA GLY A 74 12.50 -4.08 27.48
C GLY A 74 11.49 -3.40 26.56
N PRO A 75 10.23 -3.86 26.51
CA PRO A 75 9.26 -3.42 25.50
C PRO A 75 8.99 -1.91 25.51
N ASP A 76 9.04 -1.23 26.66
CA ASP A 76 8.76 0.21 26.72
C ASP A 76 9.90 1.05 26.11
N LYS A 77 11.15 0.70 26.43
CA LYS A 77 12.33 1.31 25.80
C LYS A 77 12.37 1.05 24.30
N GLU A 78 12.09 -0.18 23.87
CA GLU A 78 12.03 -0.50 22.43
C GLU A 78 10.92 0.28 21.73
N ARG A 79 9.75 0.42 22.36
CA ARG A 79 8.63 1.21 21.86
C ARG A 79 9.04 2.66 21.67
N TYR A 80 9.67 3.26 22.69
CA TYR A 80 10.17 4.63 22.63
C TYR A 80 11.10 4.86 21.43
N HIS A 81 12.07 3.98 21.21
CA HIS A 81 12.98 4.10 20.06
C HIS A 81 12.29 3.90 18.71
N ALA A 82 11.34 2.97 18.64
CA ALA A 82 10.55 2.74 17.43
C ALA A 82 9.67 3.95 17.10
N GLU A 83 8.98 4.53 18.09
CA GLU A 83 8.20 5.77 17.96
C GLU A 83 9.07 6.95 17.56
N ALA A 84 10.28 7.08 18.12
CA ALA A 84 11.21 8.14 17.76
C ALA A 84 11.73 8.02 16.32
N SER A 85 11.79 6.80 15.76
CA SER A 85 12.25 6.54 14.39
C SER A 85 11.15 6.65 13.33
N LEU A 86 9.88 6.63 13.75
CA LEU A 86 8.74 6.65 12.83
C LEU A 86 8.68 7.93 11.98
N PRO A 87 8.85 9.16 12.53
CA PRO A 87 8.83 10.39 11.73
C PRO A 87 9.90 10.41 10.64
N ASP A 88 11.12 9.93 10.93
CA ASP A 88 12.21 9.89 9.96
C ASP A 88 11.89 8.95 8.80
N LEU A 89 11.27 7.80 9.10
CA LEU A 89 10.88 6.82 8.08
C LEU A 89 9.70 7.32 7.24
N GLU A 90 8.71 7.98 7.86
CA GLU A 90 7.61 8.63 7.13
C GLU A 90 8.13 9.77 6.24
N GLN A 91 9.12 10.54 6.70
CA GLN A 91 9.79 11.55 5.88
C GLN A 91 10.55 10.92 4.71
N GLN A 92 11.25 9.79 4.92
CA GLN A 92 11.93 9.07 3.83
C GLN A 92 10.93 8.56 2.79
N ARG A 93 9.80 8.01 3.23
CA ARG A 93 8.69 7.62 2.34
C ARG A 93 8.22 8.82 1.52
N ASP A 94 8.01 9.97 2.14
CA ASP A 94 7.53 11.16 1.44
C ASP A 94 8.55 11.70 0.42
N VAL A 95 9.84 11.70 0.76
CA VAL A 95 10.93 12.05 -0.16
C VAL A 95 10.99 11.08 -1.35
N ARG A 96 10.72 9.80 -1.11
CA ARG A 96 10.76 8.74 -2.14
C ARG A 96 9.41 8.47 -2.81
N ALA A 97 8.34 9.15 -2.39
CA ALA A 97 6.98 8.94 -2.90
C ALA A 97 6.91 9.16 -4.41
N PHE A 98 7.69 10.10 -4.94
CA PHE A 98 7.83 10.30 -6.38
C PHE A 98 8.37 9.07 -7.11
N ALA A 99 9.36 8.38 -6.55
CA ALA A 99 9.93 7.17 -7.14
C ALA A 99 8.92 6.02 -7.09
N CYS A 100 8.25 5.80 -5.95
CA CYS A 100 7.21 4.79 -5.81
C CYS A 100 6.05 5.01 -6.79
N THR A 101 5.60 6.25 -6.93
CA THR A 101 4.55 6.63 -7.87
C THR A 101 4.99 6.41 -9.33
N SER A 102 6.24 6.71 -9.66
CA SER A 102 6.79 6.48 -11.00
C SER A 102 6.87 4.98 -11.35
N LEU A 103 7.25 4.15 -10.38
CA LEU A 103 7.27 2.69 -10.51
C LEU A 103 5.84 2.13 -10.64
N ALA A 104 4.89 2.63 -9.83
CA ALA A 104 3.47 2.26 -9.96
C ALA A 104 2.91 2.65 -11.33
N GLY A 105 3.30 3.82 -11.87
CA GLY A 105 2.97 4.22 -13.24
C GLY A 105 3.48 3.24 -14.29
N SER A 106 4.65 2.63 -14.06
CA SER A 106 5.20 1.57 -14.91
C SER A 106 4.38 0.27 -14.84
N VAL A 107 3.90 -0.12 -13.65
CA VAL A 107 2.99 -1.27 -13.49
C VAL A 107 1.68 -1.04 -14.27
N LEU A 108 1.06 0.13 -14.12
CA LEU A 108 -0.14 0.48 -14.90
C LEU A 108 0.14 0.54 -16.41
N GLN A 109 1.33 0.95 -16.79
CA GLN A 109 1.78 0.94 -18.18
C GLN A 109 1.87 -0.48 -18.73
N PHE A 110 2.39 -1.45 -17.97
CA PHE A 110 2.38 -2.86 -18.35
C PHE A 110 0.94 -3.34 -18.59
N ALA A 111 0.05 -3.16 -17.60
CA ALA A 111 -1.34 -3.56 -17.75
C ALA A 111 -2.03 -2.98 -19.00
N LYS A 112 -1.84 -1.68 -19.25
CA LYS A 112 -2.37 -1.01 -20.45
C LYS A 112 -1.80 -1.59 -21.75
N GLN A 113 -0.52 -1.98 -21.78
CA GLN A 113 0.07 -2.63 -22.97
C GLN A 113 -0.56 -4.00 -23.21
N GLY A 114 -0.81 -4.78 -22.16
CA GLY A 114 -1.56 -6.04 -22.26
C GLY A 114 -2.91 -5.84 -22.94
N ILE A 115 -3.70 -4.87 -22.45
CA ILE A 115 -5.00 -4.52 -23.07
C ILE A 115 -4.83 -4.14 -24.55
N SER A 116 -3.79 -3.37 -24.88
CA SER A 116 -3.57 -2.88 -26.24
C SER A 116 -3.13 -3.96 -27.20
N LEU A 117 -2.24 -4.86 -26.79
CA LEU A 117 -1.68 -5.92 -27.62
C LEU A 117 -2.67 -7.07 -27.84
N VAL A 118 -3.47 -7.40 -26.83
CA VAL A 118 -4.41 -8.53 -26.89
C VAL A 118 -5.72 -8.11 -27.57
N HIS A 119 -6.27 -6.94 -27.25
CA HIS A 119 -7.59 -6.52 -27.73
C HIS A 119 -7.57 -5.40 -28.77
N GLY A 120 -6.40 -4.79 -29.05
CA GLY A 120 -6.32 -3.64 -29.95
C GLY A 120 -6.83 -2.33 -29.31
N GLY A 121 -7.06 -2.31 -27.99
CA GLY A 121 -7.49 -1.14 -27.23
C GLY A 121 -8.68 -1.39 -26.29
N ILE A 122 -8.98 -0.40 -25.46
CA ILE A 122 -9.98 -0.52 -24.37
C ILE A 122 -11.40 -0.88 -24.86
N GLN A 123 -11.78 -0.46 -26.08
CA GLN A 123 -13.14 -0.66 -26.60
C GLN A 123 -13.47 -2.15 -26.82
N ASN A 124 -12.46 -2.94 -27.17
CA ASN A 124 -12.62 -4.38 -27.41
C ASN A 124 -12.24 -5.22 -26.19
N CYS A 125 -11.83 -4.58 -25.10
CA CYS A 125 -11.43 -5.23 -23.87
C CYS A 125 -12.68 -5.62 -23.05
N PRO A 126 -12.80 -6.88 -22.60
CA PRO A 126 -13.74 -7.27 -21.55
C PRO A 126 -13.61 -6.38 -20.32
N SER A 127 -14.70 -6.21 -19.57
CA SER A 127 -14.75 -5.27 -18.45
C SER A 127 -13.93 -5.70 -17.23
N GLY A 128 -13.71 -7.00 -17.04
CA GLY A 128 -13.11 -7.58 -15.83
C GLY A 128 -14.02 -7.44 -14.61
N ARG A 129 -13.42 -7.46 -13.40
CA ARG A 129 -14.17 -7.23 -12.15
C ARG A 129 -14.61 -5.77 -11.99
N ILE A 130 -15.54 -5.53 -11.08
CA ILE A 130 -15.94 -4.18 -10.66
C ILE A 130 -15.08 -3.76 -9.47
N VAL A 131 -14.42 -2.60 -9.60
CA VAL A 131 -13.58 -1.96 -8.58
C VAL A 131 -14.31 -0.70 -8.13
N HIS A 132 -14.94 -0.76 -6.94
CA HIS A 132 -15.68 0.36 -6.36
C HIS A 132 -16.68 1.03 -7.32
N GLY A 133 -17.41 0.23 -8.10
CA GLY A 133 -18.42 0.72 -9.06
C GLY A 133 -17.87 1.08 -10.44
N VAL A 134 -16.57 0.90 -10.69
CA VAL A 134 -15.92 1.13 -11.99
C VAL A 134 -15.35 -0.18 -12.55
N GLU A 135 -15.47 -0.41 -13.84
CA GLU A 135 -14.91 -1.59 -14.51
C GLU A 135 -13.37 -1.61 -14.43
N LEU A 136 -12.78 -2.78 -14.15
CA LEU A 136 -11.34 -2.98 -14.03
C LEU A 136 -10.57 -2.40 -15.22
N LYS A 137 -11.01 -2.68 -16.46
CA LYS A 137 -10.37 -2.13 -17.68
C LYS A 137 -10.29 -0.60 -17.66
N SER A 138 -11.31 0.06 -17.09
CA SER A 138 -11.39 1.52 -17.02
C SER A 138 -10.46 2.05 -15.93
N VAL A 139 -10.42 1.40 -14.76
CA VAL A 139 -9.50 1.77 -13.68
C VAL A 139 -8.05 1.68 -14.16
N ILE A 140 -7.66 0.58 -14.80
CA ILE A 140 -6.32 0.39 -15.36
C ILE A 140 -6.01 1.47 -16.40
N TRP A 141 -6.89 1.60 -17.40
CA TRP A 141 -6.61 2.46 -18.56
C TRP A 141 -6.60 3.94 -18.18
N GLN A 142 -7.57 4.38 -17.40
CA GLN A 142 -7.66 5.78 -16.97
C GLN A 142 -6.67 6.11 -15.87
N GLY A 143 -6.37 5.17 -14.96
CA GLY A 143 -5.29 5.32 -13.97
C GLY A 143 -3.94 5.52 -14.66
N ARG A 144 -3.62 4.71 -15.68
CA ARG A 144 -2.44 4.91 -16.51
C ARG A 144 -2.45 6.27 -17.20
N ASN A 145 -3.57 6.66 -17.83
CA ASN A 145 -3.65 7.94 -18.53
C ASN A 145 -3.50 9.13 -17.58
N GLN A 146 -4.07 9.05 -16.38
CA GLN A 146 -3.87 10.05 -15.33
C GLN A 146 -2.39 10.12 -14.97
N SER A 147 -1.76 9.00 -14.64
CA SER A 147 -0.33 8.95 -14.29
C SER A 147 0.58 9.54 -15.36
N MET A 148 0.24 9.39 -16.65
CA MET A 148 1.07 9.90 -17.74
C MET A 148 0.81 11.39 -18.06
N HIS A 149 -0.42 11.86 -17.85
CA HIS A 149 -0.88 13.16 -18.34
C HIS A 149 -1.31 14.11 -17.21
N TRP A 150 -1.00 13.81 -15.94
CA TRP A 150 -1.45 14.61 -14.79
C TRP A 150 -0.95 16.07 -14.82
N GLU A 151 0.19 16.33 -15.46
CA GLU A 151 0.74 17.70 -15.64
C GLU A 151 0.03 18.47 -16.77
N GLU A 152 -0.77 17.80 -17.59
CA GLU A 152 -1.47 18.46 -18.68
C GLU A 152 -2.60 19.34 -18.15
N PRO A 153 -2.82 20.54 -18.74
CA PRO A 153 -3.85 21.47 -18.26
C PRO A 153 -5.26 20.88 -18.23
N GLN A 154 -5.53 19.86 -19.05
CA GLN A 154 -6.84 19.26 -19.15
C GLN A 154 -6.78 17.74 -19.39
N LEU A 155 -7.01 16.99 -18.31
CA LEU A 155 -7.28 15.55 -18.41
C LEU A 155 -8.55 15.27 -19.22
N ARG A 156 -8.50 14.16 -19.97
CA ARG A 156 -9.62 13.68 -20.80
C ARG A 156 -10.88 13.42 -19.95
N PRO A 157 -12.09 13.61 -20.51
CA PRO A 157 -13.35 13.40 -19.78
C PRO A 157 -13.48 12.01 -19.13
N ALA A 158 -13.03 10.95 -19.83
CA ALA A 158 -13.07 9.58 -19.30
C ALA A 158 -12.19 9.39 -18.05
N VAL A 159 -11.05 10.10 -17.97
CA VAL A 159 -10.19 10.08 -16.78
C VAL A 159 -10.92 10.75 -15.62
N ARG A 160 -11.47 11.95 -15.84
CA ARG A 160 -12.22 12.68 -14.83
C ARG A 160 -13.38 11.84 -14.30
N GLN A 161 -14.22 11.29 -15.19
CA GLN A 161 -15.34 10.44 -14.81
C GLN A 161 -14.92 9.23 -13.96
N CYS A 162 -13.81 8.57 -14.33
CA CYS A 162 -13.28 7.46 -13.57
C CYS A 162 -12.89 7.88 -12.14
N PHE A 163 -12.07 8.93 -11.99
CA PHE A 163 -11.60 9.37 -10.67
C PHE A 163 -12.70 10.01 -9.82
N GLU A 164 -13.67 10.69 -10.43
CA GLU A 164 -14.86 11.19 -9.73
C GLU A 164 -15.71 10.05 -9.13
N ALA A 165 -15.75 8.88 -9.76
CA ALA A 165 -16.40 7.70 -9.20
C ALA A 165 -15.54 7.07 -8.09
N LEU A 166 -14.24 6.92 -8.33
CA LEU A 166 -13.33 6.23 -7.40
C LEU A 166 -13.06 7.02 -6.11
N LYS A 167 -13.14 8.36 -6.12
CA LYS A 167 -12.90 9.17 -4.91
C LYS A 167 -13.88 8.90 -3.76
N ALA A 168 -15.04 8.28 -4.05
CA ALA A 168 -15.97 7.84 -3.03
C ALA A 168 -15.43 6.67 -2.19
N ALA A 169 -14.56 5.84 -2.78
CA ALA A 169 -13.89 4.74 -2.10
C ALA A 169 -12.60 5.18 -1.41
N ASP A 170 -11.83 6.06 -2.06
CA ASP A 170 -10.60 6.62 -1.51
C ASP A 170 -10.54 8.13 -1.79
N PRO A 171 -10.78 8.99 -0.79
CA PRO A 171 -10.74 10.44 -0.96
C PRO A 171 -9.43 10.98 -1.54
N ALA A 172 -8.30 10.28 -1.35
CA ALA A 172 -7.01 10.68 -1.93
C ALA A 172 -7.02 10.65 -3.47
N LEU A 173 -7.90 9.84 -4.08
CA LEU A 173 -8.10 9.84 -5.53
C LEU A 173 -8.80 11.10 -6.04
N GLY A 174 -9.33 11.96 -5.15
CA GLY A 174 -9.83 13.29 -5.48
C GLY A 174 -8.74 14.27 -5.95
N ASP A 175 -7.47 14.00 -5.66
CA ASP A 175 -6.34 14.85 -6.01
C ASP A 175 -5.80 14.61 -7.45
N TYR A 176 -6.63 14.00 -8.31
CA TYR A 176 -6.21 13.54 -9.64
C TYR A 176 -5.85 14.67 -10.61
N LEU A 177 -6.17 15.92 -10.28
CA LEU A 177 -5.80 17.12 -11.03
C LEU A 177 -4.53 17.80 -10.49
N GLN A 178 -4.05 17.38 -9.31
CA GLN A 178 -2.99 18.06 -8.57
C GLN A 178 -1.68 17.27 -8.58
N ARG A 179 -1.77 15.93 -8.65
CA ARG A 179 -0.61 15.04 -8.59
C ARG A 179 -0.84 13.74 -9.33
N ASN A 180 0.26 13.03 -9.59
CA ASN A 180 0.20 11.65 -10.06
C ASN A 180 -0.37 10.74 -8.96
N LEU A 181 -1.35 9.90 -9.31
CA LEU A 181 -2.04 8.97 -8.41
C LEU A 181 -1.79 7.48 -8.74
N ALA A 182 -0.73 7.16 -9.47
CA ALA A 182 -0.47 5.80 -9.90
C ALA A 182 -0.35 4.81 -8.73
N PHE A 183 0.31 5.22 -7.65
CA PHE A 183 0.46 4.37 -6.47
C PHE A 183 -0.89 4.11 -5.79
N GLU A 184 -1.72 5.14 -5.65
CA GLU A 184 -3.08 5.02 -5.11
C GLU A 184 -3.95 4.11 -5.95
N VAL A 185 -3.84 4.17 -7.29
CA VAL A 185 -4.55 3.26 -8.19
C VAL A 185 -4.06 1.82 -8.02
N VAL A 186 -2.75 1.58 -7.97
CA VAL A 186 -2.18 0.24 -7.72
C VAL A 186 -2.64 -0.31 -6.36
N ARG A 187 -2.70 0.54 -5.34
CA ARG A 187 -3.24 0.19 -4.01
C ARG A 187 -4.73 -0.13 -4.05
N LEU A 188 -5.53 0.67 -4.76
CA LEU A 188 -6.96 0.45 -4.94
C LEU A 188 -7.26 -0.86 -5.68
N LEU A 189 -6.40 -1.24 -6.63
CA LEU A 189 -6.46 -2.51 -7.33
C LEU A 189 -5.99 -3.69 -6.48
N GLU A 190 -5.38 -3.42 -5.31
CA GLU A 190 -4.81 -4.42 -4.41
C GLU A 190 -3.67 -5.23 -5.07
N TRP A 191 -2.95 -4.62 -6.02
CA TRP A 191 -1.82 -5.27 -6.69
C TRP A 191 -0.56 -5.17 -5.84
N ARG A 192 -0.32 -6.19 -5.01
CA ARG A 192 0.85 -6.30 -4.13
C ARG A 192 2.00 -7.04 -4.81
N GLU A 193 1.67 -8.06 -5.59
CA GLU A 193 2.62 -8.88 -6.31
C GLU A 193 2.15 -9.20 -7.74
N PHE A 194 2.99 -9.90 -8.50
CA PHE A 194 2.66 -10.27 -9.87
C PHE A 194 1.42 -11.16 -9.94
N ALA A 195 1.15 -12.00 -8.93
CA ALA A 195 -0.01 -12.88 -8.92
C ALA A 195 -1.34 -12.09 -8.91
N ASP A 196 -1.43 -10.99 -8.16
CA ASP A 196 -2.62 -10.13 -8.12
C ASP A 196 -2.87 -9.48 -9.48
N PHE A 197 -1.80 -8.96 -10.07
CA PHE A 197 -1.80 -8.36 -11.41
C PHE A 197 -2.21 -9.36 -12.49
N GLU A 198 -1.63 -10.57 -12.44
CA GLU A 198 -1.92 -11.67 -13.34
C GLU A 198 -3.39 -12.11 -13.24
N ALA A 199 -3.89 -12.30 -12.03
CA ALA A 199 -5.28 -12.65 -11.78
C ALA A 199 -6.24 -11.63 -12.40
N ASP A 200 -6.00 -10.34 -12.19
CA ASP A 200 -6.83 -9.28 -12.75
C ASP A 200 -6.76 -9.20 -14.28
N LEU A 201 -5.57 -9.32 -14.86
CA LEU A 201 -5.42 -9.28 -16.32
C LEU A 201 -6.06 -10.48 -17.01
N LEU A 202 -6.04 -11.65 -16.38
CA LEU A 202 -6.73 -12.83 -16.92
C LEU A 202 -8.25 -12.66 -16.97
N LEU A 203 -8.85 -11.82 -16.12
CA LEU A 203 -10.27 -11.44 -16.20
C LEU A 203 -10.59 -10.56 -17.41
N LEU A 204 -9.56 -10.04 -18.09
CA LEU A 204 -9.69 -9.25 -19.31
C LEU A 204 -9.51 -10.08 -20.58
N ALA A 205 -9.21 -11.38 -20.49
CA ALA A 205 -8.97 -12.25 -21.66
C ALA A 205 -10.21 -12.51 -22.52
#